data_AF-A0A4P7IJ02-F1
#
_entry.id   AF-A0A4P7IJ02-F1
#
_cell.length_a   1.000
_cell.length_b   1.000
_cell.length_c   1.000
_cell.angle_alpha   90.00
_cell.angle_beta   90.00
_cell.angle_gamma   90.00
#
_symmetry.space_group_name_H-M   'P 1'
#
loop_
_entity.id
_entity.type
_entity.pdbx_description
1 polymer ?
#
loop_
_entity_poly.entity_id
_entity_poly.type
_entity_poly.pdbx_seq_one_letter_code
_entity_poly.pdbx_strand_id
1 'polypeptide(L)'
;MTSTAQDSDLEVVDLAGASVTGLLEQAAECEAVLREAAVHQLRIAYEWAIAHPVVDAAETAHGPVLPSVLEAPETLGGEGTPAVAAFTAEPLAVACGIAPSSATALLADSLDLHHRLPVLWHQTQAGFVPAWKARRVAARTRDLSLDAALWVDRHTAQGRVPQPRGVGPVDRRGRRPCRRASPWPRRTSAAAASGTCSSSTATPARAARPQIHAVGDTLDLTRFHDVVRVRHAAPPR
;
A
#
# COMPACT_ATOMS: atom_id res chain seq x y z
N MET A 1 -2.16 3.36 32.75
CA MET A 1 -2.27 1.92 32.48
C MET A 1 -0.92 1.44 32.00
N THR A 2 -0.47 0.32 32.58
CA THR A 2 0.90 -0.20 32.64
C THR A 2 1.62 -0.29 31.29
N SER A 3 2.66 0.53 31.13
CA SER A 3 3.70 0.37 30.11
C SER A 3 4.57 -0.81 30.52
N THR A 4 4.36 -1.97 29.91
CA THR A 4 5.39 -3.00 29.85
C THR A 4 6.42 -2.53 28.82
N ALA A 5 7.40 -1.77 29.29
CA ALA A 5 8.65 -1.56 28.58
C ALA A 5 9.29 -2.94 28.38
N GLN A 6 9.03 -3.54 27.22
CA GLN A 6 9.73 -4.73 26.79
C GLN A 6 11.05 -4.22 26.26
N ASP A 7 12.03 -4.17 27.17
CA ASP A 7 13.44 -4.01 26.86
C ASP A 7 13.79 -5.18 25.93
N SER A 8 13.71 -4.88 24.64
CA SER A 8 14.06 -5.82 23.59
C SER A 8 15.50 -5.47 23.33
N ASP A 9 16.42 -6.09 24.07
CA ASP A 9 17.83 -6.11 23.70
C ASP A 9 17.87 -6.42 22.21
N LEU A 10 18.25 -5.44 21.40
CA LEU A 10 18.45 -5.61 19.97
C LEU A 10 19.68 -6.50 19.86
N GLU A 11 19.50 -7.82 20.00
CA GLU A 11 20.55 -8.79 19.78
C GLU A 11 21.09 -8.57 18.38
N VAL A 12 22.28 -7.96 18.32
CA VAL A 12 23.00 -7.77 17.07
C VAL A 12 23.47 -9.15 16.63
N VAL A 13 22.73 -9.75 15.70
CA VAL A 13 23.10 -11.04 15.12
C VAL A 13 24.41 -10.87 14.36
N ASP A 14 25.45 -11.59 14.78
CA ASP A 14 26.74 -11.60 14.08
C ASP A 14 26.59 -12.29 12.72
N LEU A 15 26.64 -11.50 11.66
CA LEU A 15 26.52 -11.97 10.28
C LEU A 15 27.84 -12.54 9.74
N ALA A 16 28.99 -12.29 10.40
CA ALA A 16 30.31 -12.65 9.87
C ALA A 16 30.53 -14.17 9.79
N GLY A 17 29.83 -14.96 10.61
CA GLY A 17 29.87 -16.44 10.62
C GLY A 17 28.64 -17.13 10.01
N ALA A 18 27.67 -16.37 9.50
CA ALA A 18 26.41 -16.94 9.03
C ALA A 18 26.59 -17.73 7.72
N SER A 19 25.91 -18.88 7.62
CA SER A 19 25.83 -19.62 6.36
C SER A 19 25.04 -18.82 5.31
N VAL A 20 25.26 -19.10 4.01
CA VAL A 20 24.54 -18.43 2.91
C VAL A 20 23.02 -18.57 3.06
N THR A 21 22.53 -19.73 3.49
CA THR A 21 21.10 -19.95 3.76
C THR A 21 20.65 -19.15 4.99
N GLY A 22 21.46 -19.11 6.05
CA GLY A 22 21.18 -18.34 7.26
C GLY A 22 21.06 -16.83 6.99
N LEU A 23 21.87 -16.29 6.06
CA LEU A 23 21.74 -14.88 5.62
C LEU A 23 20.38 -14.61 4.94
N LEU A 24 19.87 -15.55 4.14
CA LEU A 24 18.55 -15.42 3.50
C LEU A 24 17.40 -15.57 4.49
N GLU A 25 17.55 -16.46 5.48
CA GLU A 25 16.59 -16.62 6.58
C GLU A 25 16.52 -15.33 7.41
N GLN A 26 17.68 -14.77 7.80
CA GLN A 26 17.74 -13.51 8.53
C GLN A 26 17.12 -12.35 7.74
N ALA A 27 17.39 -12.26 6.44
CA ALA A 27 16.77 -11.25 5.59
C ALA A 27 15.23 -11.40 5.52
N ALA A 28 14.72 -12.64 5.46
CA ALA A 28 13.29 -12.90 5.47
C ALA A 28 12.63 -12.54 6.80
N GLU A 29 13.31 -12.77 7.92
CA GLU A 29 12.85 -12.37 9.26
C GLU A 29 12.81 -10.85 9.41
N CYS A 30 13.87 -10.14 9.02
CA CYS A 30 13.89 -8.68 9.02
C CYS A 30 12.73 -8.11 8.19
N GLU A 31 12.49 -8.65 7.00
CA GLU A 31 11.41 -8.22 6.12
C GLU A 31 10.02 -8.53 6.68
N ALA A 32 9.86 -9.61 7.44
CA ALA A 32 8.62 -9.92 8.16
C ALA A 32 8.33 -8.88 9.25
N VAL A 33 9.36 -8.54 10.05
CA VAL A 33 9.27 -7.50 11.09
C VAL A 33 8.93 -6.13 10.47
N LEU A 34 9.62 -5.74 9.39
CA LEU A 34 9.35 -4.48 8.69
C LEU A 34 7.92 -4.43 8.12
N ARG A 35 7.41 -5.55 7.60
CA ARG A 35 6.04 -5.62 7.07
C ARG A 35 5.00 -5.45 8.17
N GLU A 36 5.19 -6.10 9.32
CA GLU A 36 4.30 -5.95 10.47
C GLU A 36 4.34 -4.51 11.02
N ALA A 37 5.54 -3.95 11.20
CA ALA A 37 5.74 -2.58 11.65
C ALA A 37 5.08 -1.56 10.70
N ALA A 38 5.19 -1.76 9.38
CA ALA A 38 4.56 -0.88 8.40
C ALA A 38 3.03 -0.92 8.44
N VAL A 39 2.44 -2.10 8.70
CA VAL A 39 0.98 -2.22 8.93
C VAL A 39 0.59 -1.54 10.23
N HIS A 40 1.37 -1.69 11.29
CA HIS A 40 1.12 -1.02 12.56
C HIS A 40 1.19 0.51 12.43
N GLN A 41 2.17 1.03 11.69
CA GLN A 41 2.31 2.45 11.41
C GLN A 41 1.07 3.03 10.71
N LEU A 42 0.48 2.30 9.75
CA LEU A 42 -0.77 2.71 9.12
C LEU A 42 -1.94 2.76 10.11
N ARG A 43 -2.03 1.80 11.04
CA ARG A 43 -3.06 1.78 12.08
C ARG A 43 -2.90 2.96 13.04
N ILE A 44 -1.67 3.24 13.48
CA ILE A 44 -1.38 4.42 14.31
C ILE A 44 -1.80 5.69 13.59
N ALA A 45 -1.44 5.85 12.30
CA ALA A 45 -1.81 7.03 11.54
C ALA A 45 -3.33 7.20 11.42
N TYR A 46 -4.07 6.10 11.18
CA TYR A 46 -5.54 6.15 11.17
C TYR A 46 -6.12 6.57 12.53
N GLU A 47 -5.72 5.91 13.62
CA GLU A 47 -6.21 6.24 14.97
C GLU A 47 -5.85 7.68 15.36
N TRP A 48 -4.65 8.13 14.99
CA TRP A 48 -4.23 9.52 15.18
C TRP A 48 -5.13 10.50 14.43
N ALA A 49 -5.46 10.23 13.16
CA ALA A 49 -6.36 11.08 12.38
C ALA A 49 -7.75 11.17 13.04
N ILE A 50 -8.33 10.04 13.44
CA ILE A 50 -9.67 10.00 14.05
C ILE A 50 -9.70 10.63 15.45
N ALA A 51 -8.59 10.59 16.19
CA ALA A 51 -8.46 11.25 17.49
C ALA A 51 -8.38 12.78 17.41
N HIS A 52 -8.19 13.35 16.21
CA HIS A 52 -8.09 14.79 15.98
C HIS A 52 -9.18 15.26 15.00
N PRO A 53 -10.48 15.12 15.35
CA PRO A 53 -11.56 15.56 14.49
C PRO A 53 -11.57 17.10 14.38
N VAL A 54 -12.20 17.60 13.33
CA VAL A 54 -12.55 19.03 13.24
C VAL A 54 -13.46 19.38 14.41
N VAL A 55 -13.07 20.37 15.20
CA VAL A 55 -13.90 20.96 16.24
C VAL A 55 -14.43 22.28 15.68
N ASP A 56 -15.76 22.45 15.64
CA ASP A 56 -16.34 23.72 15.26
C ASP A 56 -15.83 24.82 16.19
N ALA A 57 -15.45 25.97 15.62
CA ALA A 57 -15.03 27.11 16.41
C ALA A 57 -16.16 27.48 17.39
N ALA A 58 -15.97 27.21 18.67
CA ALA A 58 -16.92 27.59 19.70
C ALA A 58 -17.08 29.12 19.68
N GLU A 59 -18.32 29.61 19.77
CA GLU A 59 -18.58 31.02 19.98
C GLU A 59 -17.84 31.45 21.26
N THR A 60 -16.85 32.34 21.11
CA THR A 60 -16.25 32.98 22.28
C THR A 60 -17.16 34.11 22.75
N ALA A 61 -17.03 34.50 24.02
CA ALA A 61 -17.80 35.61 24.60
C ALA A 61 -17.61 36.97 23.89
N HIS A 62 -16.77 37.05 22.85
CA HIS A 62 -16.37 38.28 22.17
C HIS A 62 -16.80 38.30 20.68
N GLY A 63 -17.70 37.40 20.28
CA GLY A 63 -18.23 37.31 18.91
C GLY A 63 -17.62 36.15 18.10
N PRO A 64 -18.00 36.00 16.82
CA PRO A 64 -17.47 34.94 15.98
C PRO A 64 -15.97 35.11 15.80
N VAL A 65 -15.20 34.10 16.21
CA VAL A 65 -13.77 34.00 15.86
C VAL A 65 -13.71 33.85 14.35
N LEU A 66 -13.13 34.82 13.65
CA LEU A 66 -12.81 34.65 12.24
C LEU A 66 -11.90 33.42 12.14
N PRO A 67 -12.21 32.43 11.27
CA PRO A 67 -11.37 31.25 11.15
C PRO A 67 -9.94 31.70 10.86
N SER A 68 -9.04 31.49 11.81
CA SER A 68 -7.64 31.70 11.52
C SER A 68 -7.22 30.62 10.53
N VAL A 69 -6.32 30.93 9.58
CA VAL A 69 -5.77 29.92 8.66
C VAL A 69 -5.16 28.74 9.45
N LEU A 70 -4.78 28.98 10.70
CA LEU A 70 -4.22 28.01 11.64
C LEU A 70 -5.25 27.05 12.26
N GLU A 71 -6.55 27.32 12.11
CA GLU A 71 -7.65 26.50 12.65
C GLU A 71 -8.49 25.87 11.53
N ALA A 72 -8.11 26.09 10.27
CA ALA A 72 -8.86 25.61 9.12
C ALA A 72 -8.79 24.06 9.04
N PRO A 73 -9.94 23.37 8.93
CA PRO A 73 -9.97 21.92 8.83
C PRO A 73 -9.24 21.43 7.58
N GLU A 74 -8.48 20.34 7.73
CA GLU A 74 -7.71 19.75 6.64
C GLU A 74 -8.43 18.51 6.10
N THR A 75 -8.73 18.52 4.79
CA THR A 75 -9.20 17.31 4.09
C THR A 75 -7.99 16.63 3.47
N LEU A 76 -7.45 15.63 4.16
CA LEU A 76 -6.22 14.94 3.75
C LEU A 76 -6.48 13.83 2.73
N GLY A 77 -7.54 13.04 2.95
CA GLY A 77 -7.93 11.95 2.07
C GLY A 77 -8.82 12.41 0.91
N GLY A 78 -9.19 11.46 0.05
CA GLY A 78 -10.14 11.70 -1.03
C GLY A 78 -11.58 11.78 -0.56
N GLU A 79 -12.50 11.95 -1.52
CA GLU A 79 -13.94 12.02 -1.25
C GLU A 79 -14.42 10.86 -0.33
N GLY A 80 -15.12 11.20 0.76
CA GLY A 80 -15.65 10.25 1.73
C GLY A 80 -14.78 10.03 2.97
N THR A 81 -13.59 10.63 3.05
CA THR A 81 -12.80 10.65 4.29
C THR A 81 -13.20 11.81 5.20
N PRO A 82 -13.17 11.64 6.54
CA PRO A 82 -13.36 12.75 7.46
C PRO A 82 -12.24 13.79 7.31
N ALA A 83 -12.59 15.06 7.51
CA ALA A 83 -11.60 16.11 7.73
C ALA A 83 -10.97 15.96 9.13
N VAL A 84 -9.75 16.45 9.28
CA VAL A 84 -9.01 16.46 10.55
C VAL A 84 -8.71 17.89 10.99
N ALA A 85 -8.38 18.07 12.27
CA ALA A 85 -7.93 19.36 12.78
C ALA A 85 -6.68 19.86 12.03
N ALA A 86 -6.52 21.18 11.92
CA ALA A 86 -5.32 21.78 11.39
C ALA A 86 -4.07 21.26 12.13
N PHE A 87 -2.96 21.12 11.42
CA PHE A 87 -1.68 20.66 11.98
C PHE A 87 -1.69 19.25 12.60
N THR A 88 -2.62 18.38 12.17
CA THR A 88 -2.65 16.98 12.66
C THR A 88 -1.39 16.21 12.21
N ALA A 89 -0.75 16.59 11.11
CA ALA A 89 0.40 15.87 10.54
C ALA A 89 1.71 16.11 11.31
N GLU A 90 1.91 17.29 11.88
CA GLU A 90 3.18 17.77 12.42
C GLU A 90 3.62 17.00 13.66
N PRO A 91 2.76 16.77 14.68
CA PRO A 91 3.15 15.95 15.84
C PRO A 91 3.49 14.51 15.44
N LEU A 92 2.75 13.95 14.47
CA LEU A 92 3.03 12.62 13.94
C LEU A 92 4.37 12.60 13.19
N ALA A 93 4.67 13.64 12.42
CA ALA A 93 5.95 13.79 11.71
C ALA A 93 7.13 13.83 12.67
N VAL A 94 7.02 14.62 13.75
CA VAL A 94 8.03 14.68 14.82
C VAL A 94 8.20 13.33 15.49
N ALA A 95 7.11 12.67 15.87
CA ALA A 95 7.15 11.35 16.53
C ALA A 95 7.78 10.26 15.65
N CYS A 96 7.54 10.31 14.33
CA CYS A 96 8.09 9.36 13.37
C CYS A 96 9.49 9.74 12.83
N GLY A 97 9.99 10.94 13.12
CA GLY A 97 11.25 11.44 12.55
C GLY A 97 11.21 11.62 11.03
N ILE A 98 10.07 12.02 10.47
CA ILE A 98 9.85 12.22 9.03
C ILE A 98 9.45 13.66 8.71
N ALA A 99 9.50 14.03 7.43
CA ALA A 99 9.01 15.33 6.97
C ALA A 99 7.47 15.46 7.18
N PRO A 100 6.94 16.65 7.48
CA PRO A 100 5.50 16.89 7.60
C PRO A 100 4.71 16.39 6.41
N SER A 101 5.17 16.64 5.18
CA SER A 101 4.53 16.16 3.95
C SER A 101 4.43 14.62 3.87
N SER A 102 5.41 13.91 4.41
CA SER A 102 5.39 12.44 4.49
C SER A 102 4.36 11.95 5.52
N ALA A 103 4.19 12.67 6.64
CA ALA A 103 3.16 12.38 7.63
C ALA A 103 1.77 12.69 7.08
N THR A 104 1.58 13.82 6.39
CA THR A 104 0.34 14.16 5.68
C THR A 104 -0.04 13.07 4.69
N ALA A 105 0.91 12.59 3.88
CA ALA A 105 0.66 11.49 2.95
C ALA A 105 0.28 10.19 3.67
N LEU A 106 0.95 9.87 4.80
CA LEU A 106 0.65 8.69 5.59
C LEU A 106 -0.77 8.73 6.19
N LEU A 107 -1.20 9.89 6.72
CA LEU A 107 -2.55 10.13 7.23
C LEU A 107 -3.60 10.03 6.12
N ALA A 108 -3.33 10.67 4.98
CA ALA A 108 -4.23 10.59 3.83
C ALA A 108 -4.37 9.15 3.31
N ASP A 109 -3.26 8.41 3.21
CA ASP A 109 -3.27 7.01 2.78
C ASP A 109 -4.05 6.12 3.76
N SER A 110 -3.92 6.32 5.07
CA SER A 110 -4.61 5.51 6.07
C SER A 110 -6.13 5.79 6.09
N LEU A 111 -6.54 7.06 5.95
CA LEU A 111 -7.94 7.45 5.80
C LEU A 111 -8.56 6.90 4.52
N ASP A 112 -7.88 7.05 3.38
CA ASP A 112 -8.31 6.49 2.09
C ASP A 112 -8.47 4.96 2.18
N LEU A 113 -7.49 4.27 2.76
CA LEU A 113 -7.56 2.82 2.94
C LEU A 113 -8.77 2.42 3.79
N HIS A 114 -8.99 3.07 4.92
CA HIS A 114 -10.07 2.70 5.83
C HIS A 114 -11.46 3.02 5.26
N HIS A 115 -11.65 4.23 4.72
CA HIS A 115 -12.98 4.72 4.33
C HIS A 115 -13.35 4.39 2.88
N ARG A 116 -12.36 4.28 1.98
CA ARG A 116 -12.59 4.19 0.53
C ARG A 116 -12.13 2.85 -0.06
N LEU A 117 -11.19 2.17 0.60
CA LEU A 117 -10.64 0.88 0.15
C LEU A 117 -10.70 -0.22 1.25
N PRO A 118 -11.89 -0.50 1.84
CA PRO A 118 -12.01 -1.35 3.02
C PRO A 118 -11.55 -2.80 2.82
N VAL A 119 -11.70 -3.38 1.61
CA VAL A 119 -11.20 -4.73 1.32
C VAL A 119 -9.68 -4.74 1.31
N LEU A 120 -9.04 -3.77 0.65
CA LEU A 120 -7.60 -3.62 0.63
C LEU A 120 -7.04 -3.37 2.03
N TRP A 121 -7.71 -2.54 2.83
CA TRP A 121 -7.37 -2.30 4.23
C TRP A 121 -7.35 -3.60 5.05
N HIS A 122 -8.41 -4.41 4.93
CA HIS A 122 -8.48 -5.70 5.61
C HIS A 122 -7.35 -6.64 5.16
N GLN A 123 -7.07 -6.71 3.85
CA GLN A 123 -5.97 -7.53 3.33
C GLN A 123 -4.59 -7.07 3.79
N THR A 124 -4.38 -5.76 3.91
CA THR A 124 -3.13 -5.20 4.44
C THR A 124 -2.97 -5.51 5.93
N GLN A 125 -4.02 -5.35 6.72
CA GLN A 125 -3.98 -5.70 8.14
C GLN A 125 -3.73 -7.20 8.36
N ALA A 126 -4.24 -8.05 7.48
CA ALA A 126 -3.99 -9.49 7.51
C ALA A 126 -2.63 -9.90 6.91
N GLY A 127 -1.80 -8.94 6.47
CA GLY A 127 -0.48 -9.20 5.89
C GLY A 127 -0.50 -9.79 4.48
N PHE A 128 -1.67 -9.89 3.83
CA PHE A 128 -1.80 -10.38 2.45
C PHE A 128 -1.30 -9.37 1.42
N VAL A 129 -1.46 -8.08 1.71
CA VAL A 129 -0.98 -6.99 0.85
C VAL A 129 0.04 -6.14 1.62
N PRO A 130 1.30 -6.03 1.14
CA PRO A 130 2.28 -5.14 1.74
C PRO A 130 1.78 -3.70 1.84
N ALA A 131 1.99 -3.05 2.99
CA ALA A 131 1.52 -1.70 3.29
C ALA A 131 1.88 -0.68 2.18
N TRP A 132 3.10 -0.72 1.66
CA TRP A 132 3.53 0.19 0.58
C TRP A 132 2.71 0.05 -0.70
N LYS A 133 2.23 -1.17 -1.04
CA LYS A 133 1.37 -1.38 -2.21
C LYS A 133 -0.01 -0.79 -1.97
N ALA A 134 -0.56 -1.03 -0.78
CA ALA A 134 -1.86 -0.50 -0.40
C ALA A 134 -1.89 1.03 -0.44
N ARG A 135 -0.87 1.66 0.16
CA ARG A 135 -0.65 3.12 0.10
C ARG A 135 -0.55 3.65 -1.33
N ARG A 136 0.16 2.93 -2.21
CA ARG A 136 0.26 3.29 -3.63
C ARG A 136 -1.07 3.22 -4.38
N VAL A 137 -1.99 2.34 -3.98
CA VAL A 137 -3.34 2.28 -4.53
C VAL A 137 -4.15 3.47 -4.00
N ALA A 138 -4.16 3.67 -2.67
CA ALA A 138 -4.83 4.79 -2.02
C ALA A 138 -4.48 6.14 -2.66
N ALA A 139 -3.19 6.46 -2.78
CA ALA A 139 -2.73 7.69 -3.42
C ALA A 139 -3.16 7.82 -4.89
N ARG A 140 -3.23 6.72 -5.66
CA ARG A 140 -3.68 6.74 -7.06
C ARG A 140 -5.19 6.88 -7.21
N THR A 141 -5.95 6.50 -6.19
CA THR A 141 -7.40 6.59 -6.17
C THR A 141 -7.90 7.86 -5.48
N ARG A 142 -7.01 8.72 -4.96
CA ARG A 142 -7.37 9.91 -4.16
C ARG A 142 -8.32 10.85 -4.91
N ASP A 143 -8.01 11.12 -6.17
CA ASP A 143 -8.78 12.05 -7.02
C ASP A 143 -10.02 11.42 -7.67
N LEU A 144 -10.28 10.13 -7.42
CA LEU A 144 -11.48 9.46 -7.91
C LEU A 144 -12.68 9.76 -7.00
N SER A 145 -13.89 9.63 -7.54
CA SER A 145 -15.08 9.65 -6.70
C SER A 145 -15.10 8.48 -5.72
N LEU A 146 -15.88 8.60 -4.65
CA LEU A 146 -16.04 7.52 -3.66
C LEU A 146 -16.48 6.20 -4.33
N ASP A 147 -17.48 6.26 -5.21
CA ASP A 147 -17.98 5.07 -5.94
C ASP A 147 -16.90 4.40 -6.81
N ALA A 148 -16.08 5.21 -7.49
CA ALA A 148 -14.99 4.72 -8.31
C ALA A 148 -13.88 4.08 -7.45
N ALA A 149 -13.54 4.66 -6.30
CA ALA A 149 -12.59 4.07 -5.36
C ALA A 149 -13.09 2.74 -4.79
N LEU A 150 -14.35 2.67 -4.36
CA LEU A 150 -14.97 1.42 -3.90
C LEU A 150 -15.03 0.36 -5.01
N TRP A 151 -15.24 0.78 -6.26
CA TRP A 151 -15.12 -0.12 -7.40
C TRP A 151 -13.70 -0.66 -7.55
N VAL A 152 -12.68 0.20 -7.48
CA VAL A 152 -11.27 -0.22 -7.54
C VAL A 152 -10.95 -1.21 -6.44
N ASP A 153 -11.34 -0.93 -5.18
CA ASP A 153 -11.10 -1.79 -4.02
C ASP A 153 -11.59 -3.23 -4.23
N ARG A 154 -12.80 -3.39 -4.76
CA ARG A 154 -13.39 -4.71 -5.06
C ARG A 154 -12.60 -5.48 -6.12
N HIS A 155 -11.89 -4.81 -7.01
CA HIS A 155 -11.19 -5.43 -8.16
C HIS A 155 -9.68 -5.59 -7.93
N THR A 156 -9.03 -4.71 -7.17
CA THR A 156 -7.61 -4.85 -6.82
C THR A 156 -7.37 -5.96 -5.80
N ALA A 157 -8.29 -6.15 -4.86
CA ALA A 157 -8.25 -7.19 -3.84
C ALA A 157 -8.30 -8.63 -4.39
N GLN A 158 -8.75 -8.83 -5.63
CA GLN A 158 -8.86 -10.16 -6.27
C GLN A 158 -7.53 -10.62 -6.87
N GLY A 159 -6.60 -9.68 -7.14
CA GLY A 159 -5.25 -9.98 -7.58
C GLY A 159 -4.40 -10.45 -6.41
N ARG A 160 -4.45 -11.75 -6.08
CA ARG A 160 -3.56 -12.34 -5.06
C ARG A 160 -2.11 -11.98 -5.35
N VAL A 161 -1.50 -11.14 -4.53
CA VAL A 161 -0.05 -10.98 -4.52
C VAL A 161 0.54 -12.31 -4.03
N PRO A 162 1.39 -13.00 -4.80
CA PRO A 162 2.09 -14.16 -4.30
C PRO A 162 2.95 -13.73 -3.10
N GLN A 163 2.68 -14.30 -1.93
CA GLN A 163 3.60 -14.23 -0.80
C GLN A 163 4.93 -14.88 -1.20
N PRO A 164 6.09 -14.34 -0.78
CA PRO A 164 7.31 -15.13 -0.76
C PRO A 164 7.05 -16.43 0.00
N ARG A 165 7.24 -17.59 -0.66
CA ARG A 165 7.10 -18.90 -0.03
C ARG A 165 8.44 -19.33 0.57
N GLY A 166 8.48 -19.47 1.90
CA GLY A 166 9.59 -20.03 2.68
C GLY A 166 10.11 -19.00 3.70
N VAL A 167 10.34 -19.30 4.98
CA VAL A 167 10.63 -20.57 5.67
C VAL A 167 10.08 -20.47 7.10
N GLY A 168 9.42 -21.54 7.61
CA GLY A 168 9.29 -21.87 9.05
C GLY A 168 8.63 -20.84 10.00
N PRO A 169 8.25 -21.24 11.23
CA PRO A 169 7.46 -20.38 12.11
C PRO A 169 8.36 -19.55 13.03
N VAL A 170 8.33 -18.22 12.87
CA VAL A 170 8.73 -17.32 13.96
C VAL A 170 7.62 -17.29 15.02
N ASP A 171 8.06 -17.04 16.25
CA ASP A 171 7.40 -17.35 17.52
C ASP A 171 5.93 -16.92 17.66
N ARG A 172 5.24 -17.75 18.43
CA ARG A 172 3.82 -17.81 18.73
C ARG A 172 3.57 -17.08 20.05
N ARG A 173 3.26 -15.78 20.03
CA ARG A 173 2.61 -15.13 21.18
C ARG A 173 1.12 -14.90 20.90
N GLY A 174 0.30 -15.89 21.29
CA GLY A 174 -1.12 -15.66 21.61
C GLY A 174 -2.22 -16.25 20.71
N ARG A 175 -2.17 -17.53 20.28
CA ARG A 175 -3.39 -18.34 20.05
C ARG A 175 -3.12 -19.84 19.92
N ARG A 176 -4.04 -20.66 20.45
CA ARG A 176 -4.02 -22.15 20.46
C ARG A 176 -4.21 -22.76 19.06
N PRO A 177 -3.79 -24.03 18.81
CA PRO A 177 -3.44 -24.51 17.47
C PRO A 177 -4.61 -25.17 16.74
N CYS A 178 -4.60 -25.09 15.40
CA CYS A 178 -5.11 -26.15 14.53
C CYS A 178 -4.04 -26.44 13.48
N ARG A 179 -3.45 -27.64 13.55
CA ARG A 179 -2.54 -28.18 12.52
C ARG A 179 -3.35 -28.66 11.32
N ARG A 180 -2.82 -28.47 10.11
CA ARG A 180 -2.93 -29.50 9.06
C ARG A 180 -1.70 -29.51 8.16
N ALA A 181 -1.26 -30.72 7.85
CA ALA A 181 -0.12 -31.04 6.99
C ALA A 181 -0.47 -30.87 5.50
N SER A 182 0.52 -30.47 4.70
CA SER A 182 0.47 -30.33 3.25
C SER A 182 0.77 -31.64 2.53
N PRO A 183 0.25 -31.85 1.30
CA PRO A 183 0.91 -32.73 0.36
C PRO A 183 0.86 -32.19 -1.09
N TRP A 184 1.95 -31.61 -1.63
CA TRP A 184 2.21 -31.65 -3.08
C TRP A 184 3.68 -31.32 -3.41
N PRO A 185 4.29 -31.91 -4.47
CA PRO A 185 5.71 -31.77 -4.78
C PRO A 185 6.10 -30.41 -5.37
N ARG A 186 7.36 -30.05 -5.13
CA ARG A 186 8.02 -28.83 -5.61
C ARG A 186 8.23 -28.90 -7.12
N ARG A 187 7.85 -27.84 -7.84
CA ARG A 187 8.40 -27.51 -9.17
C ARG A 187 9.53 -26.50 -8.99
N THR A 188 10.68 -26.81 -9.57
CA THR A 188 11.86 -25.94 -9.65
C THR A 188 11.83 -25.08 -10.91
N SER A 189 12.63 -24.00 -10.83
CA SER A 189 13.09 -23.10 -11.92
C SER A 189 12.04 -22.08 -12.42
N ALA A 190 12.37 -20.89 -12.91
CA ALA A 190 13.61 -20.11 -13.03
C ALA A 190 13.25 -18.66 -13.45
N ALA A 191 14.20 -17.75 -13.22
CA ALA A 191 14.46 -16.50 -13.95
C ALA A 191 13.39 -15.38 -14.05
N ALA A 192 13.82 -14.20 -13.61
CA ALA A 192 13.16 -12.91 -13.73
C ALA A 192 12.99 -12.42 -15.18
N ALA A 193 12.00 -11.56 -15.42
CA ALA A 193 11.93 -10.76 -16.64
C ALA A 193 11.31 -9.39 -16.37
N SER A 194 12.15 -8.36 -16.41
CA SER A 194 11.79 -6.98 -16.74
C SER A 194 11.46 -6.90 -18.23
N GLY A 195 10.26 -6.43 -18.59
CA GLY A 195 9.85 -6.25 -19.98
C GLY A 195 10.39 -4.95 -20.59
N THR A 196 10.84 -5.01 -21.84
CA THR A 196 11.33 -3.86 -22.62
C THR A 196 10.50 -3.76 -23.90
N CYS A 197 9.99 -2.56 -24.22
CA CYS A 197 9.33 -2.27 -25.49
C CYS A 197 10.29 -1.56 -26.43
N SER A 198 10.38 -2.00 -27.70
CA SER A 198 11.05 -1.28 -28.77
C SER A 198 10.14 -1.18 -29.99
N SER A 199 10.19 -0.04 -30.67
CA SER A 199 9.50 0.20 -31.93
C SER A 199 10.54 0.51 -33.00
N SER A 200 10.40 -0.10 -34.18
CA SER A 200 11.18 0.25 -35.37
C SER A 200 10.24 0.63 -36.50
N THR A 201 10.45 1.81 -37.08
CA THR A 201 9.74 2.26 -38.26
C THR A 201 10.58 1.92 -39.49
N ALA A 202 10.01 1.17 -40.43
CA ALA A 202 10.61 0.95 -41.74
C ALA A 202 10.30 2.12 -42.68
N THR A 203 11.28 2.52 -43.49
CA THR A 203 11.23 3.56 -44.53
C THR A 203 10.00 3.39 -45.45
N PRO A 204 9.36 4.48 -45.93
CA PRO A 204 8.04 4.39 -46.54
C PRO A 204 8.12 3.82 -47.96
N ALA A 205 8.09 2.50 -48.09
CA ALA A 205 7.59 1.83 -49.28
C ALA A 205 6.08 1.67 -49.13
N ARG A 206 5.34 2.17 -50.12
CA ARG A 206 3.88 2.20 -50.21
C ARG A 206 3.33 0.78 -49.96
N ALA A 207 2.73 0.59 -48.78
CA ALA A 207 2.17 -0.65 -48.18
C ALA A 207 3.00 -1.38 -47.09
N ALA A 208 3.86 -0.70 -46.33
CA ALA A 208 4.39 -1.26 -45.08
C ALA A 208 3.34 -1.22 -43.95
N ARG A 209 3.05 -2.38 -43.33
CA ARG A 209 2.26 -2.44 -42.09
C ARG A 209 3.18 -2.11 -40.91
N PRO A 210 2.83 -1.17 -40.01
CA PRO A 210 3.60 -0.96 -38.80
C PRO A 210 3.52 -2.21 -37.92
N GLN A 211 4.67 -2.70 -37.45
CA GLN A 211 4.77 -3.83 -36.53
C GLN A 211 5.26 -3.33 -35.17
N ILE A 212 4.62 -3.81 -34.10
CA ILE A 212 5.04 -3.56 -32.72
C ILE A 212 5.30 -4.94 -32.10
N HIS A 213 6.50 -5.11 -31.53
CA HIS A 213 6.89 -6.34 -30.84
C HIS A 213 6.96 -6.06 -29.34
N ALA A 214 6.17 -6.81 -28.56
CA ALA A 214 6.12 -6.69 -27.10
C ALA A 214 6.45 -8.04 -26.46
N VAL A 215 7.30 -8.01 -25.42
CA VAL A 215 7.65 -9.19 -24.61
C VAL A 215 7.35 -8.86 -23.16
N GLY A 216 6.54 -9.70 -22.52
CA GLY A 216 6.08 -9.52 -21.14
C GLY A 216 5.37 -10.78 -20.66
N ASP A 217 4.88 -10.77 -19.42
CA ASP A 217 4.06 -11.87 -18.92
C ASP A 217 2.70 -11.93 -19.64
N THR A 218 2.04 -13.08 -19.58
CA THR A 218 0.78 -13.33 -20.31
C THR A 218 -0.33 -12.37 -19.87
N LEU A 219 -0.34 -11.91 -18.62
CA LEU A 219 -1.39 -11.06 -18.09
C LEU A 219 -1.24 -9.62 -18.63
N ASP A 220 -0.02 -9.10 -18.64
CA ASP A 220 0.29 -7.77 -19.15
C ASP A 220 0.16 -7.71 -20.68
N LEU A 221 0.54 -8.76 -21.40
CA LEU A 221 0.32 -8.85 -22.86
C LEU A 221 -1.17 -8.91 -23.22
N THR A 222 -1.99 -9.56 -22.41
CA THR A 222 -3.46 -9.60 -22.62
C THR A 222 -4.07 -8.22 -22.43
N ARG A 223 -3.70 -7.50 -21.35
CA ARG A 223 -4.14 -6.12 -21.11
C ARG A 223 -3.71 -5.16 -22.22
N PHE A 224 -2.47 -5.27 -22.69
CA PHE A 224 -1.97 -4.47 -23.80
C PHE A 224 -2.78 -4.72 -25.08
N HIS A 225 -3.05 -5.98 -25.41
CA HIS A 225 -3.86 -6.36 -26.56
C HIS A 225 -5.29 -5.79 -26.48
N ASP A 226 -5.91 -5.82 -25.31
CA ASP A 226 -7.28 -5.31 -25.12
C ASP A 226 -7.36 -3.78 -25.28
N VAL A 227 -6.38 -3.04 -24.76
CA VAL A 227 -6.29 -1.58 -24.95
C VAL A 227 -6.14 -1.21 -26.42
N VAL A 228 -5.32 -1.96 -27.17
CA VAL A 228 -5.14 -1.72 -28.61
C VAL A 228 -6.43 -2.01 -29.38
N ARG A 229 -7.20 -3.04 -28.99
CA ARG A 229 -8.47 -3.36 -29.66
C ARG A 229 -9.60 -2.37 -29.38
N VAL A 230 -9.73 -1.88 -28.14
CA VAL A 230 -10.83 -0.98 -27.74
C VAL A 230 -10.77 0.36 -28.48
N ARG A 231 -9.58 0.86 -28.82
CA ARG A 231 -9.42 2.12 -29.56
C ARG A 231 -9.74 2.05 -31.07
N HIS A 232 -10.00 0.86 -31.61
CA HIS A 232 -10.32 0.68 -33.04
C HIS A 232 -11.80 0.34 -33.32
N ALA A 233 -12.66 0.26 -32.30
CA ALA A 233 -14.09 0.13 -32.51
C ALA A 233 -14.70 1.49 -32.82
N ALA A 234 -14.91 1.79 -34.11
CA ALA A 234 -15.72 2.94 -34.54
C ALA A 234 -17.18 2.78 -34.07
N PRO A 235 -17.89 3.86 -33.70
CA PRO A 235 -19.29 3.76 -33.31
C PRO A 235 -20.17 3.31 -34.50
N PRO A 236 -21.19 2.49 -34.28
CA PRO A 236 -22.11 2.07 -35.35
C PRO A 236 -22.93 3.27 -35.86
N ARG A 237 -23.20 3.27 -37.17
CA ARG A 237 -24.00 4.28 -37.89
C ARG A 237 -25.49 4.18 -37.58
#